data_AF-X1HZH0-F1
#
_entry.id   AF-X1HZH0-F1
#
_cell.length_a   1.000
_cell.length_b   1.000
_cell.length_c   1.000
_cell.angle_alpha   90.00
_cell.angle_beta   90.00
_cell.angle_gamma   90.00
#
_symmetry.space_group_name_H-M   'P 1'
#
loop_
_entity.id
_entity.type
_entity.pdbx_description
1 polymer ?
#
loop_
_entity_poly.entity_id
_entity_poly.type
_entity_poly.pdbx_seq_one_letter_code
_entity_poly.pdbx_strand_id
1 'polypeptide(L)'
;LRQEAAVRFLGGRERGELLGLYSDYDMVLVPSVCEEGGPLVAIEALARGVPVVAARSGGIVDAVSDGVEGLLVEPGDASALAGAVRRLSGDSSLRREMARRAIEKVRARFLLEDHVMQTETLLARVAAAGRPQKTVTVPADGDVSHVASPKPSGARRRPNVRRALALLAGLADHVGHRILSRGRAEWSIGVCNGPGPFRLEPCPDASNPVLTAADVTDVRASFVADPFMILSGGVWHMFFEVMDAQRRLGVIGLATSDDARRWTYQRVVLAEPFHLSYPHVF
;
A
#
# COMPACT_ATOMS: atom_id res chain seq x y z
N LEU A 1 -13.54 40.57 -17.64
CA LEU A 1 -14.03 39.40 -16.87
C LEU A 1 -12.86 38.91 -16.02
N ARG A 2 -12.95 39.04 -14.69
CA ARG A 2 -11.88 38.62 -13.77
C ARG A 2 -11.78 37.08 -13.82
N GLN A 3 -10.62 36.55 -14.20
CA GLN A 3 -10.28 35.14 -13.99
C GLN A 3 -10.32 34.88 -12.49
N GLU A 4 -11.36 34.18 -12.03
CA GLU A 4 -11.27 33.46 -10.76
C GLU A 4 -10.11 32.46 -10.87
N ALA A 5 -9.35 32.29 -9.79
CA ALA A 5 -8.19 31.42 -9.79
C ALA A 5 -8.60 30.00 -10.27
N ALA A 6 -7.98 29.50 -11.33
CA ALA A 6 -8.24 28.18 -11.92
C ALA A 6 -7.91 26.99 -11.00
N VAL A 7 -7.51 27.27 -9.75
CA VAL A 7 -7.09 26.31 -8.74
C VAL A 7 -7.72 26.71 -7.41
N ARG A 8 -8.42 25.76 -6.80
CA ARG A 8 -9.01 25.92 -5.47
C ARG A 8 -8.42 24.90 -4.52
N PHE A 9 -7.72 25.37 -3.48
CA PHE A 9 -7.25 24.53 -2.39
C PHE A 9 -8.38 24.34 -1.38
N LEU A 10 -8.76 23.09 -1.13
CA LEU A 10 -9.83 22.76 -0.18
C LEU A 10 -9.27 22.56 1.24
N GLY A 11 -8.02 22.13 1.39
CA GLY A 11 -7.47 21.70 2.68
C GLY A 11 -7.96 20.29 3.05
N GLY A 12 -7.74 19.87 4.31
CA GLY A 12 -8.26 18.60 4.82
C GLY A 12 -9.78 18.56 4.78
N ARG A 13 -10.34 17.40 4.44
CA ARG A 13 -11.78 17.13 4.39
C ARG A 13 -12.10 15.83 5.09
N GLU A 14 -13.27 15.77 5.70
CA GLU A 14 -13.74 14.51 6.26
C GLU A 14 -14.11 13.54 5.14
N ARG A 15 -13.98 12.24 5.41
CA ARG A 15 -14.23 11.21 4.40
C ARG A 15 -15.64 11.29 3.79
N GLY A 16 -16.65 11.60 4.61
CA GLY A 16 -18.03 11.76 4.13
C GLY A 16 -18.18 12.88 3.10
N GLU A 17 -17.45 13.99 3.28
CA GLU A 17 -17.43 15.12 2.36
C GLU A 17 -16.69 14.78 1.06
N LEU A 18 -15.52 14.12 1.16
CA LEU A 18 -14.74 13.67 0.01
C LEU A 18 -15.54 12.76 -0.92
N LEU A 19 -16.30 11.84 -0.32
CA LEU A 19 -17.17 10.94 -1.06
C LEU A 19 -18.22 11.69 -1.89
N GLY A 20 -18.84 12.73 -1.33
CA GLY A 20 -19.75 13.60 -2.09
C GLY A 20 -19.04 14.40 -3.18
N LEU A 21 -17.84 14.91 -2.87
CA LEU A 21 -17.06 15.74 -3.78
C LEU A 21 -16.68 15.03 -5.07
N TYR A 22 -16.33 13.73 -5.05
CA TYR A 22 -15.95 13.03 -6.26
C TYR A 22 -16.98 13.16 -7.38
N SER A 23 -18.27 13.07 -7.05
CA SER A 23 -19.37 13.14 -8.02
C SER A 23 -19.53 14.51 -8.69
N ASP A 24 -18.92 15.56 -8.13
CA ASP A 24 -18.95 16.92 -8.69
C ASP A 24 -17.82 17.14 -9.72
N TYR A 25 -16.89 16.21 -9.88
CA TYR A 25 -15.75 16.32 -10.78
C TYR A 25 -15.83 15.38 -11.99
N ASP A 26 -15.39 15.87 -13.15
CA ASP A 26 -15.33 15.09 -14.40
C ASP A 26 -14.24 13.99 -14.40
N MET A 27 -13.21 14.15 -13.58
CA MET A 27 -12.08 13.22 -13.47
C MET A 27 -11.30 13.47 -12.17
N VAL A 28 -10.57 12.46 -11.71
CA VAL A 28 -9.64 12.55 -10.57
C VAL A 28 -8.22 12.29 -11.04
N LEU A 29 -7.26 13.08 -10.54
CA LEU A 29 -5.84 12.92 -10.85
C LEU A 29 -5.11 12.28 -9.67
N VAL A 30 -4.38 11.20 -9.92
CA VAL A 30 -3.49 10.54 -8.94
C VAL A 30 -2.06 10.42 -9.51
N PRO A 31 -1.34 11.54 -9.71
CA PRO A 31 -0.06 11.56 -10.39
C PRO A 31 1.13 11.32 -9.43
N SER A 32 0.96 10.47 -8.42
CA SER A 32 2.00 10.18 -7.43
C SER A 32 3.26 9.66 -8.08
N VAL A 33 4.42 10.11 -7.59
CA VAL A 33 5.75 9.68 -8.06
C VAL A 33 6.36 8.59 -7.17
N CYS A 34 5.69 8.27 -6.06
CA CYS A 34 6.01 7.16 -5.17
C CYS A 34 5.04 6.01 -5.42
N GLU A 35 5.51 4.78 -5.14
CA GLU A 35 4.65 3.60 -5.17
C GLU A 35 3.54 3.70 -4.12
N GLU A 36 2.33 3.31 -4.50
CA GLU A 36 1.16 3.21 -3.62
C GLU A 36 0.73 1.74 -3.58
N GLY A 37 0.59 1.14 -2.40
CA GLY A 37 0.14 -0.26 -2.26
C GLY A 37 -1.37 -0.41 -2.50
N GLY A 38 -2.16 0.42 -1.81
CA GLY A 38 -3.62 0.48 -1.97
C GLY A 38 -4.10 1.86 -2.37
N PRO A 39 -4.36 2.12 -3.67
CA PRO A 39 -4.73 3.45 -4.16
C PRO A 39 -6.22 3.75 -3.88
N LEU A 40 -6.56 3.96 -2.60
CA LEU A 40 -7.94 4.19 -2.17
C LEU A 40 -8.59 5.37 -2.87
N VAL A 41 -7.85 6.45 -3.14
CA VAL A 41 -8.36 7.62 -3.88
C VAL A 41 -8.84 7.23 -5.27
N ALA A 42 -8.08 6.37 -5.99
CA ALA A 42 -8.48 5.91 -7.31
C ALA A 42 -9.73 5.03 -7.22
N ILE A 43 -9.77 4.09 -6.26
CA ILE A 43 -10.90 3.17 -6.10
C ILE A 43 -12.17 3.92 -5.70
N GLU A 44 -12.09 4.87 -4.77
CA GLU A 44 -13.21 5.70 -4.34
C GLU A 44 -13.75 6.56 -5.49
N ALA A 45 -12.88 7.14 -6.32
CA ALA A 45 -13.28 7.87 -7.52
C ALA A 45 -14.01 6.95 -8.52
N LEU A 46 -13.44 5.77 -8.82
CA LEU A 46 -14.06 4.80 -9.71
C LEU A 46 -15.42 4.31 -9.18
N ALA A 47 -15.55 4.15 -7.86
CA ALA A 47 -16.81 3.76 -7.21
C ALA A 47 -17.92 4.79 -7.40
N ARG A 48 -17.55 6.05 -7.68
CA ARG A 48 -18.45 7.15 -8.00
C ARG A 48 -18.66 7.36 -9.50
N GLY A 49 -18.11 6.46 -10.33
CA GLY A 49 -18.17 6.58 -11.79
C GLY A 49 -17.33 7.74 -12.31
N VAL A 50 -16.26 8.11 -11.61
CA VAL A 50 -15.38 9.20 -12.01
C VAL A 50 -14.11 8.60 -12.62
N PRO A 51 -13.81 8.88 -13.90
CA PRO A 51 -12.58 8.40 -14.53
C PRO A 51 -11.33 8.90 -13.81
N VAL A 52 -10.31 8.05 -13.74
CA VAL A 52 -9.04 8.36 -13.06
C VAL A 52 -7.92 8.57 -14.09
N VAL A 53 -7.10 9.61 -13.92
CA VAL A 53 -5.82 9.74 -14.60
C VAL A 53 -4.72 9.57 -13.56
N ALA A 54 -3.91 8.52 -13.68
CA ALA A 54 -2.96 8.17 -12.62
C ALA A 54 -1.57 7.79 -13.17
N ALA A 55 -0.58 7.90 -12.29
CA ALA A 55 0.76 7.41 -12.57
C ALA A 55 0.80 5.87 -12.57
N ARG A 56 1.49 5.26 -13.54
CA ARG A 56 1.62 3.81 -13.69
C ARG A 56 2.60 3.25 -12.64
N SER A 57 2.16 3.14 -11.39
CA SER A 57 3.01 2.70 -10.26
C SER A 57 2.26 1.97 -9.17
N GLY A 58 2.88 0.95 -8.56
CA GLY A 58 2.30 0.20 -7.44
C GLY A 58 0.92 -0.37 -7.77
N GLY A 59 0.03 -0.43 -6.78
CA GLY A 59 -1.35 -0.92 -6.90
C GLY A 59 -2.26 -0.09 -7.81
N ILE A 60 -1.81 1.06 -8.35
CA ILE A 60 -2.58 1.80 -9.38
C ILE A 60 -2.83 0.92 -10.60
N VAL A 61 -1.85 0.12 -11.03
CA VAL A 61 -2.00 -0.70 -12.25
C VAL A 61 -2.98 -1.86 -12.05
N ASP A 62 -3.23 -2.26 -10.80
CA ASP A 62 -4.22 -3.26 -10.44
C ASP A 62 -5.63 -2.62 -10.35
N ALA A 63 -5.70 -1.41 -9.78
CA ALA A 63 -6.94 -0.66 -9.64
C ALA A 63 -7.47 -0.04 -10.94
N VAL A 64 -6.58 0.44 -11.83
CA VAL A 64 -6.94 1.21 -13.04
C VAL A 64 -6.37 0.53 -14.29
N SER A 65 -7.25 0.23 -15.25
CA SER A 65 -6.94 -0.31 -16.56
C SER A 65 -6.88 0.82 -17.59
N ASP A 66 -5.72 0.96 -18.23
CA ASP A 66 -5.42 2.04 -19.15
C ASP A 66 -6.35 2.04 -20.37
N GLY A 67 -7.00 3.17 -20.61
CA GLY A 67 -7.96 3.38 -21.70
C GLY A 67 -9.37 2.84 -21.44
N VAL A 68 -9.63 2.19 -20.31
CA VAL A 68 -10.91 1.52 -20.02
C VAL A 68 -11.78 2.31 -19.04
N GLU A 69 -11.36 2.45 -17.79
CA GLU A 69 -12.00 3.29 -16.76
C GLU A 69 -11.12 4.48 -16.33
N GLY A 70 -9.90 4.55 -16.89
CA GLY A 70 -8.95 5.61 -16.62
C GLY A 70 -7.85 5.68 -17.66
N LEU A 71 -6.90 6.58 -17.45
CA LEU A 71 -5.70 6.74 -18.29
C LEU A 71 -4.46 6.65 -17.41
N LEU A 72 -3.47 5.87 -17.84
CA LEU A 72 -2.21 5.71 -17.11
C LEU A 72 -1.07 6.44 -17.82
N VAL A 73 -0.28 7.20 -17.05
CA VAL A 73 0.89 7.93 -17.52
C VAL A 73 2.14 7.51 -16.75
N GLU A 74 3.32 7.71 -17.33
CA GLU A 74 4.56 7.42 -16.61
C GLU A 74 4.77 8.39 -15.44
N PRO A 75 5.22 7.92 -14.25
CA PRO A 75 5.50 8.78 -13.11
C PRO A 75 6.46 9.94 -13.45
N GLY A 76 6.04 11.17 -13.14
CA GLY A 76 6.82 12.38 -13.42
C GLY A 76 6.70 12.93 -14.85
N ASP A 77 5.97 12.27 -15.76
CA ASP A 77 5.70 12.80 -17.10
C ASP A 77 4.52 13.79 -17.09
N ALA A 78 4.83 15.05 -16.78
CA ALA A 78 3.84 16.12 -16.77
C ALA A 78 3.20 16.38 -18.14
N SER A 79 3.91 16.10 -19.23
CA SER A 79 3.39 16.30 -20.59
C SER A 79 2.33 15.26 -20.94
N ALA A 80 2.60 13.98 -20.62
CA ALA A 80 1.64 12.91 -20.76
C ALA A 80 0.40 13.15 -19.88
N LEU A 81 0.59 13.57 -18.62
CA LEU A 81 -0.50 13.93 -17.71
C LEU A 81 -1.40 15.02 -18.31
N ALA A 82 -0.81 16.11 -18.79
CA ALA A 82 -1.56 17.20 -19.44
C ALA A 82 -2.28 16.73 -20.71
N GLY A 83 -1.67 15.81 -21.48
CA GLY A 83 -2.29 15.16 -22.63
C GLY A 83 -3.55 14.38 -22.25
N ALA A 84 -3.46 13.55 -21.20
CA ALA A 84 -4.57 12.76 -20.69
C ALA A 84 -5.73 13.66 -20.18
N VAL A 85 -5.42 14.72 -19.43
CA VAL A 85 -6.40 15.70 -18.96
C VAL A 85 -7.12 16.36 -20.13
N ARG A 86 -6.38 16.82 -21.15
CA ARG A 86 -6.99 17.43 -22.35
C ARG A 86 -7.90 16.46 -23.09
N ARG A 87 -7.48 15.20 -23.23
CA ARG A 87 -8.27 14.15 -23.89
C ARG A 87 -9.60 13.96 -23.17
N LEU A 88 -9.58 13.74 -21.85
CA LEU A 88 -10.82 13.55 -21.10
C LEU A 88 -11.67 14.81 -21.06
N SER A 89 -11.07 16.00 -20.94
CA SER A 89 -11.82 17.27 -20.93
C SER A 89 -12.57 17.50 -22.24
N GLY A 90 -11.94 17.15 -23.38
CA GLY A 90 -12.50 17.34 -24.72
C GLY A 90 -13.50 16.29 -25.17
N ASP A 91 -13.56 15.11 -24.53
CA ASP A 91 -14.38 13.99 -24.98
C ASP A 91 -15.35 13.50 -23.89
N SER A 92 -16.55 14.11 -23.86
CA SER A 92 -17.59 13.71 -22.90
C SER A 92 -18.14 12.30 -23.12
N SER A 93 -18.04 11.77 -24.35
CA SER A 93 -18.51 10.42 -24.66
C SER A 93 -17.56 9.39 -24.05
N LEU A 94 -16.26 9.60 -24.19
CA LEU A 94 -15.23 8.80 -23.54
C LEU A 94 -15.38 8.85 -22.02
N ARG A 95 -15.60 10.03 -21.42
CA ARG A 95 -15.81 10.14 -19.96
C ARG A 95 -17.02 9.31 -19.50
N ARG A 96 -18.14 9.37 -20.21
CA ARG A 96 -19.35 8.59 -19.88
C ARG A 96 -19.12 7.08 -19.98
N GLU A 97 -18.41 6.63 -21.01
CA GLU A 97 -18.09 5.21 -21.15
C GLU A 97 -17.14 4.75 -20.03
N MET A 98 -16.08 5.51 -19.75
CA MET A 98 -15.15 5.23 -18.66
C MET A 98 -15.86 5.21 -17.29
N ALA A 99 -16.79 6.14 -17.04
CA ALA A 99 -17.61 6.19 -15.84
C ALA A 99 -18.42 4.90 -15.63
N ARG A 100 -19.03 4.38 -16.70
CA ARG A 100 -19.78 3.13 -16.66
C ARG A 100 -18.86 1.94 -16.33
N ARG A 101 -17.70 1.87 -17.00
CA ARG A 101 -16.69 0.82 -16.76
C ARG A 101 -16.13 0.86 -15.35
N ALA A 102 -15.94 2.06 -14.81
CA ALA A 102 -15.47 2.26 -13.44
C ALA A 102 -16.40 1.60 -12.41
N ILE A 103 -17.71 1.87 -12.50
CA ILE A 103 -18.72 1.29 -11.61
C ILE A 103 -18.79 -0.23 -11.77
N GLU A 104 -18.76 -0.72 -13.02
CA GLU A 104 -18.74 -2.16 -13.31
C GLU A 104 -17.53 -2.85 -12.66
N LYS A 105 -16.34 -2.26 -12.79
CA LYS A 105 -15.12 -2.81 -12.20
C LYS A 105 -15.16 -2.83 -10.69
N VAL A 106 -15.57 -1.73 -10.05
CA VAL A 106 -15.66 -1.66 -8.57
C VAL A 106 -16.64 -2.69 -8.03
N ARG A 107 -17.83 -2.82 -8.64
CA ARG A 107 -18.81 -3.84 -8.24
C ARG A 107 -18.30 -5.27 -8.41
N ALA A 108 -17.42 -5.51 -9.38
CA ALA A 108 -16.90 -6.84 -9.66
C ALA A 108 -15.66 -7.20 -8.84
N ARG A 109 -14.90 -6.23 -8.34
CA ARG A 109 -13.56 -6.47 -7.79
C ARG A 109 -13.24 -5.80 -6.47
N PHE A 110 -13.92 -4.73 -6.10
CA PHE A 110 -13.51 -3.88 -4.97
C PHE A 110 -14.63 -3.66 -3.95
N LEU A 111 -15.62 -4.57 -3.91
CA LEU A 111 -16.61 -4.57 -2.83
C LEU A 111 -15.94 -5.04 -1.53
N LEU A 112 -16.19 -4.29 -0.46
CA LEU A 112 -15.57 -4.55 0.84
C LEU A 112 -15.98 -5.92 1.38
N GLU A 113 -17.26 -6.28 1.24
CA GLU A 113 -17.79 -7.56 1.69
C GLU A 113 -17.08 -8.74 1.00
N ASP A 114 -16.84 -8.64 -0.30
CA ASP A 114 -16.14 -9.68 -1.08
C ASP A 114 -14.67 -9.79 -0.66
N HIS A 115 -13.99 -8.64 -0.48
CA HIS A 115 -12.63 -8.61 0.03
C HIS A 115 -12.53 -9.26 1.41
N VAL A 116 -13.43 -8.92 2.35
CA VAL A 116 -13.45 -9.51 3.69
C VAL A 116 -13.62 -11.02 3.62
N MET A 117 -14.60 -11.53 2.86
CA MET A 117 -14.83 -12.97 2.73
C MET A 117 -13.64 -13.73 2.11
N GLN A 118 -13.01 -13.17 1.08
CA GLN A 118 -11.85 -13.77 0.42
C GLN A 118 -10.63 -13.80 1.35
N THR A 119 -10.40 -12.70 2.06
CA THR A 119 -9.38 -12.59 3.08
C THR A 119 -9.64 -13.63 4.17
N GLU A 120 -10.79 -13.62 4.86
CA GLU A 120 -11.12 -14.59 5.91
C GLU A 120 -10.93 -16.05 5.45
N THR A 121 -11.39 -16.39 4.24
CA THR A 121 -11.24 -17.73 3.66
C THR A 121 -9.78 -18.13 3.50
N LEU A 122 -8.94 -17.26 2.94
CA LEU A 122 -7.51 -17.55 2.79
C LEU A 122 -6.83 -17.72 4.14
N LEU A 123 -7.11 -16.83 5.08
CA LEU A 123 -6.48 -16.85 6.38
C LEU A 123 -6.87 -18.08 7.18
N ALA A 124 -8.15 -18.48 7.13
CA ALA A 124 -8.62 -19.73 7.71
C ALA A 124 -7.90 -20.93 7.09
N ARG A 125 -7.67 -20.94 5.78
CA ARG A 125 -6.88 -21.99 5.10
C ARG A 125 -5.43 -22.01 5.59
N VAL A 126 -4.78 -20.84 5.70
CA VAL A 126 -3.39 -20.73 6.17
C VAL A 126 -3.26 -21.15 7.64
N ALA A 127 -4.21 -20.75 8.48
CA ALA A 127 -4.26 -21.14 9.89
C ALA A 127 -4.49 -22.66 10.04
N ALA A 128 -5.42 -23.24 9.26
CA ALA A 128 -5.72 -24.67 9.29
C ALA A 128 -4.61 -25.55 8.70
N ALA A 129 -3.80 -25.03 7.78
CA ALA A 129 -2.70 -25.77 7.17
C ALA A 129 -1.55 -26.10 8.14
N GLY A 130 -1.55 -25.56 9.37
CA GLY A 130 -0.53 -25.82 10.38
C GLY A 130 0.88 -25.40 9.95
N ARG A 131 1.87 -25.65 10.82
CA ARG A 131 3.29 -25.52 10.46
C ARG A 131 3.63 -26.54 9.37
N PRO A 132 4.14 -26.17 8.19
CA PRO A 132 4.84 -27.12 7.35
C PRO A 132 6.05 -27.59 8.14
N GLN A 133 6.11 -28.89 8.42
CA GLN A 133 7.33 -29.53 8.87
C GLN A 133 8.37 -29.32 7.77
N LYS A 134 9.31 -28.41 8.01
CA LYS A 134 10.57 -28.40 7.27
C LYS A 134 11.34 -29.63 7.71
N THR A 135 11.11 -30.78 7.08
CA THR A 135 12.10 -31.85 7.08
C THR A 135 13.24 -31.36 6.19
N VAL A 136 14.17 -30.62 6.78
CA VAL A 136 15.46 -30.40 6.14
C VAL A 136 16.23 -31.69 6.34
N THR A 137 16.21 -32.56 5.33
CA THR A 137 17.17 -33.66 5.24
C THR A 137 18.53 -33.02 4.96
N VAL A 138 19.33 -32.82 6.00
CA VAL A 138 20.76 -32.59 5.82
C VAL A 138 21.34 -33.93 5.38
N PRO A 139 21.96 -34.05 4.19
CA PRO A 139 22.69 -35.26 3.83
C PRO A 139 23.80 -35.47 4.84
N ALA A 140 23.83 -36.64 5.47
CA ALA A 140 24.95 -37.05 6.31
C ALA A 140 26.17 -37.27 5.41
N ASP A 141 27.22 -36.51 5.69
CA ASP A 141 28.62 -36.66 5.24
C ASP A 141 28.89 -36.82 3.73
N GLY A 142 29.57 -35.83 3.15
CA GLY A 142 30.20 -35.98 1.83
C GLY A 142 30.69 -34.69 1.19
N ASP A 143 31.85 -34.20 1.67
CA ASP A 143 32.84 -33.41 0.93
C ASP A 143 32.52 -31.94 0.58
N VAL A 144 33.10 -31.00 1.34
CA VAL A 144 33.07 -29.56 1.07
C VAL A 144 34.32 -29.18 0.28
N SER A 145 34.28 -29.31 -1.04
CA SER A 145 35.25 -28.64 -1.90
C SER A 145 34.69 -27.29 -2.36
N HIS A 146 35.43 -26.23 -2.01
CA HIS A 146 35.17 -24.85 -2.42
C HIS A 146 34.98 -24.73 -3.94
N VAL A 147 33.80 -24.30 -4.37
CA VAL A 147 33.60 -23.77 -5.73
C VAL A 147 33.31 -22.27 -5.63
N ALA A 148 34.35 -21.47 -5.85
CA ALA A 148 34.23 -20.04 -6.02
C ALA A 148 33.43 -19.72 -7.29
N SER A 149 32.37 -18.93 -7.16
CA SER A 149 31.67 -18.36 -8.33
C SER A 149 32.43 -17.12 -8.87
N PRO A 150 32.55 -16.96 -10.19
CA PRO A 150 33.27 -15.84 -10.78
C PRO A 150 32.48 -14.53 -10.72
N LYS A 151 33.17 -13.43 -10.42
CA LYS A 151 32.65 -12.06 -10.53
C LYS A 151 32.42 -11.69 -12.01
N PRO A 152 31.26 -11.14 -12.40
CA PRO A 152 31.14 -10.43 -13.66
C PRO A 152 31.70 -9.01 -13.52
N SER A 153 32.79 -8.77 -14.25
CA SER A 153 33.36 -7.46 -14.56
C SER A 153 32.52 -6.80 -15.67
N GLY A 154 32.14 -5.54 -15.47
CA GLY A 154 31.33 -4.83 -16.47
C GLY A 154 30.91 -3.43 -16.02
N ALA A 155 31.89 -2.54 -15.92
CA ALA A 155 31.65 -1.12 -15.67
C ALA A 155 30.90 -0.49 -16.86
N ARG A 156 29.74 0.13 -16.60
CA ARG A 156 29.21 1.21 -17.45
C ARG A 156 28.94 2.45 -16.61
N ARG A 157 29.76 3.46 -16.87
CA ARG A 157 29.63 4.86 -16.40
C ARG A 157 28.22 5.37 -16.70
N ARG A 158 27.55 5.94 -15.70
CA ARG A 158 26.45 6.90 -15.90
C ARG A 158 27.02 8.33 -15.77
N PRO A 159 26.63 9.27 -16.64
CA PRO A 159 27.16 10.62 -16.59
C PRO A 159 26.60 11.40 -15.40
N ASN A 160 27.46 12.26 -14.86
CA ASN A 160 27.14 13.27 -13.86
C ASN A 160 26.16 14.30 -14.42
N VAL A 161 25.13 14.66 -13.66
CA VAL A 161 24.50 15.99 -13.72
C VAL A 161 24.42 16.53 -12.30
N ARG A 162 25.14 17.63 -12.05
CA ARG A 162 25.14 18.40 -10.79
C ARG A 162 24.38 19.72 -11.02
N ARG A 163 23.44 20.04 -10.10
CA ARG A 163 22.80 21.35 -9.74
C ARG A 163 21.93 22.00 -10.84
N ALA A 164 20.76 22.62 -10.58
CA ALA A 164 20.15 23.30 -9.43
C ALA A 164 18.63 22.99 -9.34
N LEU A 165 18.00 22.76 -8.18
CA LEU A 165 17.52 23.62 -7.07
C LEU A 165 16.32 24.57 -7.37
N ALA A 166 15.13 24.10 -6.98
CA ALA A 166 14.06 24.69 -6.13
C ALA A 166 13.41 26.06 -6.41
N LEU A 167 12.05 26.10 -6.38
CA LEU A 167 11.14 26.87 -5.49
C LEU A 167 9.68 26.72 -6.00
N LEU A 168 8.59 26.52 -5.24
CA LEU A 168 8.17 26.92 -3.88
C LEU A 168 7.27 25.79 -3.30
N ALA A 169 7.62 25.07 -2.23
CA ALA A 169 7.43 25.45 -0.82
C ALA A 169 6.84 26.85 -0.56
N GLY A 170 5.64 26.88 0.00
CA GLY A 170 5.00 28.11 0.48
C GLY A 170 3.71 27.81 1.23
N LEU A 171 3.84 27.23 2.43
CA LEU A 171 3.04 27.54 3.63
C LEU A 171 3.48 26.61 4.78
N ALA A 172 4.71 26.81 5.23
CA ALA A 172 5.05 26.67 6.63
C ALA A 172 5.64 28.03 7.03
N ASP A 173 4.83 28.88 7.64
CA ASP A 173 5.27 30.01 8.48
C ASP A 173 4.06 30.71 9.13
N HIS A 174 3.30 29.96 9.94
CA HIS A 174 2.79 30.46 11.22
C HIS A 174 2.05 29.32 11.93
N VAL A 175 2.75 28.70 12.88
CA VAL A 175 2.30 28.05 14.12
C VAL A 175 3.16 26.81 14.36
N GLY A 176 4.13 26.95 15.27
CA GLY A 176 4.63 25.83 16.05
C GLY A 176 5.94 25.17 15.58
N HIS A 177 7.05 25.91 15.60
CA HIS A 177 8.38 25.33 15.79
C HIS A 177 8.42 24.54 17.11
N ARG A 178 8.21 23.22 17.06
CA ARG A 178 8.62 22.22 18.06
C ARG A 178 8.15 20.85 17.58
N ILE A 179 8.95 20.16 16.77
CA ILE A 179 9.10 18.69 16.63
C ILE A 179 10.06 18.50 15.42
N LEU A 180 11.36 18.73 15.62
CA LEU A 180 12.39 18.24 14.70
C LEU A 180 13.64 17.90 15.51
N SER A 181 13.52 16.85 16.32
CA SER A 181 14.64 16.05 16.83
C SER A 181 14.14 14.75 17.48
N ARG A 182 13.60 13.81 16.70
CA ARG A 182 13.50 12.40 17.10
C ARG A 182 13.76 11.54 15.86
N GLY A 183 14.44 10.40 16.03
CA GLY A 183 14.99 9.56 14.97
C GLY A 183 13.97 9.11 13.92
N ARG A 184 14.45 8.48 12.83
CA ARG A 184 13.59 7.90 11.78
C ARG A 184 12.40 7.18 12.43
N ALA A 185 11.19 7.63 12.11
CA ALA A 185 9.98 6.95 12.55
C ALA A 185 10.02 5.51 12.01
N GLU A 186 10.09 4.55 12.93
CA GLU A 186 10.07 3.13 12.60
C GLU A 186 8.60 2.70 12.58
N TRP A 187 8.15 2.21 11.42
CA TRP A 187 6.83 1.63 11.26
C TRP A 187 6.73 0.35 12.08
N SER A 188 5.72 0.29 12.93
CA SER A 188 5.52 -0.78 13.92
C SER A 188 4.04 -0.96 14.22
N ILE A 189 3.68 -2.13 14.75
CA ILE A 189 2.32 -2.48 15.11
C ILE A 189 2.16 -2.40 16.62
N GLY A 190 1.12 -1.69 17.07
CA GLY A 190 0.73 -1.60 18.47
C GLY A 190 -0.69 -2.10 18.71
N VAL A 191 -0.97 -2.54 19.94
CA VAL A 191 -2.30 -2.96 20.39
C VAL A 191 -2.83 -1.98 21.42
N CYS A 192 -4.07 -1.56 21.26
CA CYS A 192 -4.80 -0.69 22.18
C CYS A 192 -6.12 -1.37 22.56
N ASN A 193 -6.64 -1.04 23.74
CA ASN A 193 -7.96 -1.47 24.19
C ASN A 193 -8.96 -0.32 24.03
N GLY A 194 -10.25 -0.61 24.16
CA GLY A 194 -11.25 0.44 24.21
C GLY A 194 -12.67 -0.07 24.04
N PRO A 195 -13.67 0.70 24.47
CA PRO A 195 -15.08 0.35 24.25
C PRO A 195 -15.50 0.43 22.78
N GLY A 196 -14.62 0.91 21.89
CA GLY A 196 -14.86 0.94 20.44
C GLY A 196 -13.70 1.59 19.68
N PRO A 197 -13.73 1.55 18.33
CA PRO A 197 -12.60 1.93 17.47
C PRO A 197 -12.23 3.43 17.54
N PHE A 198 -13.10 4.28 18.08
CA PHE A 198 -12.89 5.72 18.21
C PHE A 198 -12.49 6.18 19.63
N ARG A 199 -12.48 5.25 20.60
CA ARG A 199 -12.05 5.50 21.98
C ARG A 199 -11.05 4.43 22.36
N LEU A 200 -9.79 4.67 21.99
CA LEU A 200 -8.68 3.79 22.25
C LEU A 200 -7.91 4.26 23.49
N GLU A 201 -7.54 3.29 24.31
CA GLU A 201 -6.74 3.43 25.51
C GLU A 201 -5.52 2.50 25.40
N PRO A 202 -4.36 2.91 25.94
CA PRO A 202 -3.20 2.02 26.00
C PRO A 202 -3.58 0.69 26.64
N CYS A 203 -3.15 -0.42 26.04
CA CYS A 203 -3.27 -1.73 26.67
C CYS A 203 -2.10 -1.90 27.66
N PRO A 204 -2.30 -1.80 28.98
CA PRO A 204 -1.19 -1.74 29.95
C PRO A 204 -0.38 -3.04 29.98
N ASP A 205 -1.03 -4.15 29.62
CA ASP A 205 -0.46 -5.49 29.61
C ASP A 205 0.19 -5.85 28.25
N ALA A 206 0.13 -4.96 27.26
CA ALA A 206 0.81 -5.11 25.98
C ALA A 206 2.11 -4.29 25.96
N SER A 207 3.20 -4.92 25.57
CA SER A 207 4.47 -4.22 25.34
C SER A 207 4.44 -3.61 23.94
N ASN A 208 3.94 -2.38 23.81
CA ASN A 208 3.94 -1.68 22.53
C ASN A 208 5.33 -1.12 22.17
N PRO A 209 5.77 -1.20 20.89
CA PRO A 209 5.10 -1.91 19.80
C PRO A 209 5.15 -3.44 20.00
N VAL A 210 4.07 -4.13 19.66
CA VAL A 210 3.99 -5.60 19.78
C VAL A 210 4.73 -6.31 18.65
N LEU A 211 4.93 -5.63 17.51
CA LEU A 211 5.72 -6.10 16.38
C LEU A 211 6.40 -4.92 15.69
N THR A 212 7.62 -5.17 15.23
CA THR A 212 8.48 -4.27 14.47
C THR A 212 9.10 -5.01 13.29
N ALA A 213 9.79 -4.29 12.40
CA ALA A 213 10.56 -4.93 11.33
C ALA A 213 11.66 -5.88 11.87
N ALA A 214 12.17 -5.64 13.09
CA ALA A 214 13.21 -6.48 13.69
C ALA A 214 12.70 -7.87 14.11
N ASP A 215 11.38 -8.03 14.33
CA ASP A 215 10.77 -9.31 14.71
C ASP A 215 10.61 -10.27 13.52
N VAL A 216 10.69 -9.76 12.29
CA VAL A 216 10.57 -10.55 11.06
C VAL A 216 11.93 -11.18 10.72
N THR A 217 12.03 -12.51 10.83
CA THR A 217 13.33 -13.21 10.77
C THR A 217 13.64 -13.93 9.45
N ASP A 218 12.69 -14.08 8.55
CA ASP A 218 12.79 -14.88 7.32
C ASP A 218 12.87 -14.05 6.02
N VAL A 219 12.67 -12.73 6.09
CA VAL A 219 12.95 -11.76 5.01
C VAL A 219 13.63 -10.52 5.57
N ARG A 220 14.27 -9.71 4.71
CA ARG A 220 14.85 -8.42 5.12
C ARG A 220 13.76 -7.36 5.21
N ALA A 221 13.00 -7.37 6.30
CA ALA A 221 11.94 -6.40 6.52
C ALA A 221 12.49 -4.97 6.67
N SER A 222 11.87 -4.02 5.96
CA SER A 222 12.12 -2.58 6.13
C SER A 222 11.04 -1.86 6.93
N PHE A 223 9.81 -2.39 6.91
CA PHE A 223 8.72 -2.00 7.78
C PHE A 223 7.72 -3.15 7.95
N VAL A 224 6.86 -3.01 8.98
CA VAL A 224 5.63 -3.79 9.14
C VAL A 224 4.43 -2.84 9.26
N ALA A 225 3.29 -3.22 8.68
CA ALA A 225 2.10 -2.37 8.64
C ALA A 225 0.80 -3.18 8.49
N ASP A 226 -0.32 -2.46 8.55
CA ASP A 226 -1.66 -2.92 8.20
C ASP A 226 -2.05 -4.29 8.77
N PRO A 227 -2.03 -4.44 10.11
CA PRO A 227 -2.41 -5.69 10.75
C PRO A 227 -3.92 -5.94 10.63
N PHE A 228 -4.29 -7.20 10.42
CA PHE A 228 -5.65 -7.70 10.63
C PHE A 228 -5.60 -9.02 11.41
N MET A 229 -6.63 -9.27 12.21
CA MET A 229 -6.64 -10.36 13.19
C MET A 229 -7.86 -11.24 13.02
N ILE A 230 -7.67 -12.55 13.18
CA ILE A 230 -8.74 -13.54 13.30
C ILE A 230 -8.55 -14.38 14.57
N LEU A 231 -9.65 -14.78 15.20
CA LEU A 231 -9.64 -15.74 16.31
C LEU A 231 -10.09 -17.10 15.77
N SER A 232 -9.21 -18.10 15.82
CA SER A 232 -9.50 -19.45 15.34
C SER A 232 -8.92 -20.49 16.29
N GLY A 233 -9.74 -21.46 16.70
CA GLY A 233 -9.32 -22.52 17.62
C GLY A 233 -8.85 -22.01 18.99
N GLY A 234 -9.32 -20.84 19.43
CA GLY A 234 -8.90 -20.20 20.68
C GLY A 234 -7.58 -19.43 20.60
N VAL A 235 -6.95 -19.34 19.43
CA VAL A 235 -5.69 -18.64 19.19
C VAL A 235 -5.93 -17.45 18.25
N TRP A 236 -5.41 -16.28 18.62
CA TRP A 236 -5.39 -15.11 17.76
C TRP A 236 -4.28 -15.24 16.72
N HIS A 237 -4.62 -14.94 15.47
CA HIS A 237 -3.71 -14.89 14.34
C HIS A 237 -3.74 -13.48 13.78
N MET A 238 -2.61 -12.78 13.82
CA MET A 238 -2.41 -11.48 13.21
C MET A 238 -1.62 -11.68 11.93
N PHE A 239 -2.16 -11.19 10.84
CA PHE A 239 -1.46 -11.09 9.58
C PHE A 239 -1.20 -9.63 9.30
N PHE A 240 -0.09 -9.33 8.64
CA PHE A 240 0.37 -7.96 8.48
C PHE A 240 1.27 -7.82 7.25
N GLU A 241 1.30 -6.63 6.67
CA GLU A 241 2.22 -6.32 5.58
C GLU A 241 3.66 -6.26 6.09
N VAL A 242 4.56 -6.83 5.31
CA VAL A 242 6.00 -6.73 5.47
C VAL A 242 6.59 -6.24 4.15
N MET A 243 7.32 -5.13 4.16
CA MET A 243 8.09 -4.70 2.99
C MET A 243 9.45 -5.40 2.95
N ASP A 244 9.58 -6.39 2.06
CA ASP A 244 10.84 -7.07 1.79
C ASP A 244 11.78 -6.14 1.01
N ALA A 245 12.81 -5.64 1.69
CA ALA A 245 13.78 -4.71 1.13
C ALA A 245 14.64 -5.31 0.01
N GLN A 246 14.80 -6.64 -0.02
CA GLN A 246 15.57 -7.32 -1.05
C GLN A 246 14.77 -7.46 -2.35
N ARG A 247 13.51 -7.88 -2.23
CA ARG A 247 12.60 -8.04 -3.37
C ARG A 247 11.96 -6.74 -3.82
N ARG A 248 11.91 -5.74 -2.92
CA ARG A 248 11.13 -4.50 -3.06
C ARG A 248 9.64 -4.78 -3.33
N LEU A 249 9.09 -5.77 -2.64
CA LEU A 249 7.69 -6.16 -2.73
C LEU A 249 7.13 -6.35 -1.31
N GLY A 250 5.85 -6.00 -1.14
CA GLY A 250 5.10 -6.33 0.06
C GLY A 250 4.78 -7.82 0.08
N VAL A 251 4.92 -8.44 1.26
CA VAL A 251 4.58 -9.82 1.55
C VAL A 251 3.75 -9.88 2.84
N ILE A 252 3.06 -10.98 3.12
CA ILE A 252 2.21 -11.10 4.30
C ILE A 252 2.88 -11.96 5.37
N GLY A 253 3.15 -11.35 6.52
CA GLY A 253 3.61 -12.00 7.75
C GLY A 253 2.46 -12.59 8.57
N LEU A 254 2.77 -13.54 9.45
CA LEU A 254 1.88 -14.10 10.47
C LEU A 254 2.53 -14.01 11.84
N ALA A 255 1.78 -13.56 12.82
CA ALA A 255 2.08 -13.66 14.25
C ALA A 255 0.88 -14.27 14.99
N THR A 256 1.12 -14.89 16.13
CA THR A 256 0.06 -15.51 16.94
C THR A 256 0.09 -15.02 18.39
N SER A 257 -1.06 -15.11 19.06
CA SER A 257 -1.23 -14.75 20.46
C SER A 257 -2.35 -15.55 21.10
N ASP A 258 -2.19 -15.95 22.36
CA ASP A 258 -3.27 -16.58 23.15
C ASP A 258 -4.13 -15.55 23.88
N ASP A 259 -3.64 -14.31 24.05
CA ASP A 259 -4.24 -13.27 24.89
C ASP A 259 -4.50 -11.93 24.16
N ALA A 260 -4.20 -11.87 22.86
CA ALA A 260 -4.21 -10.68 22.00
C ALA A 260 -3.27 -9.53 22.44
N ARG A 261 -2.42 -9.75 23.45
CA ARG A 261 -1.56 -8.73 24.06
C ARG A 261 -0.09 -9.02 23.79
N ARG A 262 0.30 -10.29 23.88
CA ARG A 262 1.66 -10.76 23.59
C ARG A 262 1.67 -11.52 22.29
N TRP A 263 2.47 -11.04 21.35
CA TRP A 263 2.51 -11.55 19.98
C TRP A 263 3.84 -12.22 19.71
N THR A 264 3.78 -13.37 19.04
CA THR A 264 4.98 -14.08 18.60
C THR A 264 4.96 -14.18 17.09
N TYR A 265 5.96 -13.59 16.43
CA TYR A 265 6.17 -13.75 15.00
C TYR A 265 6.32 -15.24 14.64
N GLN A 266 5.68 -15.66 13.56
CA GLN A 266 5.76 -17.03 13.07
C GLN A 266 6.58 -17.14 11.79
N ARG A 267 6.16 -16.44 10.72
CA ARG A 267 6.73 -16.52 9.37
C ARG A 267 6.00 -15.60 8.39
N VAL A 268 6.60 -15.39 7.21
CA VAL A 268 5.88 -14.96 6.00
C VAL A 268 5.04 -16.14 5.50
N VAL A 269 3.75 -15.88 5.30
CA VAL A 269 2.75 -16.87 4.89
C VAL A 269 2.26 -16.67 3.46
N LEU A 270 2.42 -15.47 2.88
CA LEU A 270 2.09 -15.20 1.49
C LEU A 270 3.16 -14.31 0.87
N ALA A 271 3.70 -14.75 -0.28
CA ALA A 271 4.73 -14.01 -0.99
C ALA A 271 4.58 -14.27 -2.50
N GLU A 272 4.03 -13.30 -3.22
CA GLU A 272 3.70 -13.42 -4.64
C GLU A 272 4.74 -12.69 -5.52
N PRO A 273 4.76 -12.91 -6.85
CA PRO A 273 5.67 -12.17 -7.75
C PRO A 273 5.28 -10.70 -7.95
N PHE A 274 4.12 -10.28 -7.42
CA PHE A 274 3.63 -8.91 -7.40
C PHE A 274 3.54 -8.37 -5.95
N HIS A 275 3.29 -7.07 -5.81
CA HIS A 275 3.28 -6.39 -4.50
C HIS A 275 1.98 -6.71 -3.75
N LEU A 276 2.09 -7.24 -2.53
CA LEU A 276 0.95 -7.47 -1.65
C LEU A 276 0.89 -6.38 -0.59
N SER A 277 -0.23 -5.68 -0.48
CA SER A 277 -0.51 -4.72 0.59
C SER A 277 -1.97 -4.83 1.01
N TYR A 278 -2.30 -4.62 2.28
CA TYR A 278 -3.70 -4.60 2.68
C TYR A 278 -4.36 -3.27 2.20
N PRO A 279 -5.65 -3.25 1.79
CA PRO A 279 -6.62 -4.36 1.71
C PRO A 279 -6.49 -5.26 0.48
N HIS A 280 -5.53 -4.99 -0.41
CA HIS A 280 -5.29 -5.69 -1.68
C HIS A 280 -4.34 -6.88 -1.50
N VAL A 281 -4.61 -7.73 -0.49
CA VAL A 281 -3.92 -9.03 -0.34
C VAL A 281 -4.17 -9.94 -1.57
N PHE A 282 -5.03 -9.49 -2.50
CA PHE A 282 -5.35 -10.10 -3.79
C PHE A 282 -5.44 -9.03 -4.89
#